data_AF-A0A1Z8RNC1-F1
#
_entry.id   AF-A0A1Z8RNC1-F1
#
_cell.length_a   1.000
_cell.length_b   1.000
_cell.length_c   1.000
_cell.angle_alpha   90.00
_cell.angle_beta   90.00
_cell.angle_gamma   90.00
#
_symmetry.space_group_name_H-M   'P 1'
#
loop_
_entity.id
_entity.type
_entity.pdbx_description
1 polymer ?
#
loop_
_entity_poly.entity_id
_entity_poly.type
_entity_poly.pdbx_seq_one_letter_code
_entity_poly.pdbx_strand_id
1 'polypeptide(L)'
;MNRSVEILNILRTGMNSMIAGDDSVSARYTRIFNFNENRISLKMDVLVQDKGFVPMGRIDITEIPTNNGRITCSCVLSELQTGNSQRVILRLKDPKQRQIECEKVYEFFRRVIGVSESQVDESQETAPVADAELGEFTD
;
A
#
# COMPACT_ATOMS: atom_id res chain seq x y z
N MET A 1 -10.37 -2.53 24.43
CA MET A 1 -9.88 -3.14 23.17
C MET A 1 -8.99 -2.13 22.47
N ASN A 2 -7.72 -2.49 22.24
CA ASN A 2 -6.65 -1.58 21.80
C ASN A 2 -6.91 -0.99 20.41
N ARG A 3 -6.92 0.35 20.29
CA ARG A 3 -7.16 1.05 19.02
C ARG A 3 -6.07 0.79 17.99
N SER A 4 -4.85 0.52 18.43
CA SER A 4 -3.72 0.10 17.59
C SER A 4 -4.00 -1.20 16.82
N VAL A 5 -4.72 -2.15 17.43
CA VAL A 5 -5.13 -3.41 16.76
C VAL A 5 -6.19 -3.13 15.69
N GLU A 6 -7.13 -2.21 15.96
CA GLU A 6 -8.15 -1.78 15.00
C GLU A 6 -7.50 -1.11 13.78
N ILE A 7 -6.58 -0.17 14.00
CA ILE A 7 -5.81 0.46 12.91
C ILE A 7 -5.04 -0.59 12.12
N LEU A 8 -4.36 -1.51 12.79
CA LEU A 8 -3.55 -2.51 12.11
C LEU A 8 -4.40 -3.42 11.20
N ASN A 9 -5.63 -3.73 11.61
CA ASN A 9 -6.57 -4.45 10.76
C ASN A 9 -6.99 -3.62 9.55
N ILE A 10 -7.32 -2.33 9.73
CA ILE A 10 -7.67 -1.43 8.63
C ILE A 10 -6.51 -1.33 7.63
N LEU A 11 -5.30 -1.09 8.12
CA LEU A 11 -4.10 -0.97 7.29
C LEU A 11 -3.82 -2.26 6.53
N ARG A 12 -3.93 -3.42 7.18
CA ARG A 12 -3.76 -4.72 6.50
C ARG A 12 -4.78 -4.91 5.39
N THR A 13 -6.05 -4.63 5.66
CA THR A 13 -7.12 -4.77 4.65
C THR A 13 -6.88 -3.82 3.48
N GLY A 14 -6.55 -2.55 3.74
CA GLY A 14 -6.27 -1.59 2.68
C GLY A 14 -5.05 -1.94 1.83
N MET A 15 -3.95 -2.39 2.45
CA MET A 15 -2.78 -2.85 1.71
C MET A 15 -3.06 -4.12 0.90
N ASN A 16 -3.86 -5.05 1.42
CA ASN A 16 -4.31 -6.21 0.64
C ASN A 16 -5.13 -5.79 -0.58
N SER A 17 -6.10 -4.88 -0.41
CA SER A 17 -6.92 -4.38 -1.53
C SER A 17 -6.09 -3.64 -2.57
N MET A 18 -5.04 -2.93 -2.15
CA MET A 18 -4.12 -2.23 -3.05
C MET A 18 -3.31 -3.20 -3.92
N ILE A 19 -2.90 -4.35 -3.37
CA ILE A 19 -2.08 -5.35 -4.07
C ILE A 19 -2.96 -6.30 -4.89
N ALA A 20 -4.22 -6.52 -4.49
CA ALA A 20 -5.15 -7.39 -5.20
C ALA A 20 -5.50 -6.92 -6.62
N GLY A 21 -5.17 -5.67 -6.99
CA GLY A 21 -5.31 -5.17 -8.37
C GLY A 21 -4.14 -5.51 -9.29
N ASP A 22 -3.04 -6.06 -8.75
CA ASP A 22 -1.82 -6.36 -9.49
C ASP A 22 -1.43 -7.83 -9.25
N ASP A 23 -1.85 -8.72 -10.15
CA ASP A 23 -1.62 -10.17 -10.07
C ASP A 23 -0.12 -10.54 -10.03
N SER A 24 0.76 -9.60 -10.36
CA SER A 24 2.22 -9.80 -10.34
C SER A 24 2.83 -9.66 -8.94
N VAL A 25 2.11 -9.04 -7.99
CA VAL A 25 2.64 -8.72 -6.66
C VAL A 25 1.96 -9.58 -5.59
N SER A 26 2.73 -10.41 -4.90
CA SER A 26 2.25 -11.16 -3.74
C SER A 26 2.89 -10.65 -2.45
N ALA A 27 2.09 -10.34 -1.43
CA ALA A 27 2.59 -9.85 -0.15
C ALA A 27 2.17 -10.73 1.04
N ARG A 28 3.09 -10.91 1.98
CA ARG A 28 2.90 -11.55 3.28
C ARG A 28 3.04 -10.53 4.38
N TYR A 29 2.11 -10.58 5.34
CA TYR A 29 2.08 -9.66 6.47
C TYR A 29 2.31 -10.40 7.78
N THR A 30 3.26 -9.92 8.57
CA THR A 30 3.57 -10.46 9.90
C THR A 30 3.26 -9.41 10.96
N ARG A 31 2.44 -9.78 11.95
CA ARG A 31 2.12 -8.94 13.11
C ARG A 31 3.10 -9.24 14.22
N ILE A 32 3.68 -8.20 14.81
CA ILE A 32 4.64 -8.32 15.91
C ILE A 32 4.14 -7.45 17.06
N PHE A 33 3.99 -8.02 18.24
CA PHE A 33 3.59 -7.28 19.43
C PHE A 33 4.82 -7.06 20.31
N ASN A 34 5.03 -5.80 20.69
CA ASN A 34 6.00 -5.43 21.70
C ASN A 34 5.25 -4.83 22.89
N PHE A 35 5.08 -5.66 23.92
CA PHE A 35 4.35 -5.29 25.14
C PHE A 35 5.14 -4.31 26.02
N ASN A 36 6.48 -4.34 25.96
CA ASN A 36 7.32 -3.44 26.76
C ASN A 36 7.16 -1.98 26.30
N GLU A 37 7.00 -1.77 24.99
CA GLU A 37 6.88 -0.44 24.39
C GLU A 37 5.43 -0.09 23.99
N ASN A 38 4.46 -0.93 24.35
CA ASN A 38 3.06 -0.82 23.91
C ASN A 38 2.92 -0.57 22.40
N ARG A 39 3.78 -1.25 21.62
CA ARG A 39 3.92 -1.07 20.19
C ARG A 39 3.47 -2.31 19.45
N ILE A 40 2.71 -2.10 18.38
CA ILE A 40 2.34 -3.18 17.45
C ILE A 40 2.95 -2.87 16.10
N SER A 41 3.67 -3.84 15.55
CA SER A 41 4.29 -3.72 14.25
C SER A 41 3.58 -4.58 13.21
N LEU A 42 3.47 -4.07 11.98
CA LEU A 42 3.08 -4.81 10.80
C LEU A 42 4.25 -4.82 9.83
N LYS A 43 4.87 -5.98 9.64
CA LYS A 43 5.94 -6.19 8.66
C LYS A 43 5.33 -6.72 7.37
N MET A 44 5.77 -6.18 6.24
CA MET A 44 5.35 -6.59 4.91
C MET A 44 6.55 -7.17 4.14
N ASP A 45 6.39 -8.41 3.72
CA ASP A 45 7.32 -9.14 2.87
C ASP A 45 6.67 -9.32 1.49
N VAL A 46 7.36 -8.94 0.42
CA VAL A 46 6.84 -9.02 -0.96
C VAL A 46 7.58 -10.12 -1.71
N LEU A 47 6.86 -10.90 -2.50
CA LEU A 47 7.41 -11.93 -3.36
C LEU A 47 8.11 -11.26 -4.54
N VAL A 48 9.43 -11.45 -4.63
CA VAL A 48 10.24 -11.01 -5.76
C VAL A 48 10.66 -12.26 -6.54
N GLN A 49 10.46 -12.24 -7.86
CA GLN A 49 10.92 -13.31 -8.74
C GLN A 49 12.42 -13.56 -8.48
N ASP A 50 12.79 -14.83 -8.32
CA ASP A 50 14.13 -15.35 -7.96
C ASP A 50 14.61 -15.21 -6.51
N LYS A 51 14.05 -14.31 -5.70
CA LYS A 51 14.50 -14.09 -4.30
C LYS A 51 13.52 -14.56 -3.23
N GLY A 52 12.29 -14.93 -3.62
CA GLY A 52 11.25 -15.31 -2.68
C GLY A 52 10.69 -14.08 -1.94
N PHE A 53 10.18 -14.29 -0.73
CA PHE A 53 9.61 -13.20 0.09
C PHE A 53 10.72 -12.33 0.70
N VAL A 54 10.83 -11.09 0.24
CA VAL A 54 11.81 -10.11 0.69
C VAL A 54 11.12 -9.04 1.55
N PRO A 55 11.68 -8.67 2.71
CA PRO A 55 11.13 -7.61 3.55
C PRO A 55 11.21 -6.25 2.86
N MET A 56 10.04 -5.66 2.55
CA MET A 56 9.95 -4.37 1.86
C MET A 56 9.69 -3.23 2.84
N GLY A 57 8.80 -3.43 3.80
CA GLY A 57 8.51 -2.37 4.75
C GLY A 57 7.92 -2.84 6.08
N ARG A 58 7.89 -1.90 7.01
CA ARG A 58 7.38 -2.11 8.38
C ARG A 58 6.60 -0.88 8.84
N ILE A 59 5.49 -1.12 9.51
CA ILE A 59 4.68 -0.11 10.19
C ILE A 59 4.80 -0.38 11.68
N ASP A 60 5.23 0.60 12.44
CA ASP A 60 5.28 0.56 13.90
C ASP A 60 4.21 1.49 14.46
N ILE A 61 3.22 0.93 15.14
CA ILE A 61 2.05 1.64 15.67
C ILE A 61 2.15 1.71 17.18
N THR A 62 2.14 2.93 17.72
CA THR A 62 2.11 3.19 19.17
C THR A 62 0.90 4.05 19.50
N GLU A 63 0.13 3.64 20.52
CA GLU A 63 -0.99 4.45 21.00
C GLU A 63 -0.47 5.60 21.87
N ILE A 64 -0.94 6.81 21.57
CA ILE A 64 -0.71 8.00 22.37
C ILE A 64 -2.05 8.38 23.01
N PRO A 65 -2.22 8.12 24.32
CA PRO A 65 -3.42 8.55 25.03
C PRO A 65 -3.44 10.07 25.08
N THR A 66 -4.58 10.69 24.73
CA THR A 66 -4.78 12.13 24.94
C THR A 66 -5.78 12.37 26.06
N ASN A 67 -5.56 13.43 26.84
CA ASN A 67 -6.37 13.79 28.01
C ASN A 67 -7.87 14.02 27.71
N ASN A 68 -8.26 14.14 26.44
CA ASN A 68 -9.63 14.42 26.01
C ASN A 68 -10.42 13.16 25.64
N GLY A 69 -9.97 11.97 26.06
CA GLY A 69 -10.61 10.69 25.71
C GLY A 69 -10.45 10.28 24.24
N ARG A 70 -9.67 11.02 23.46
CA ARG A 70 -9.31 10.67 22.08
C ARG A 70 -8.03 9.84 22.10
N ILE A 71 -7.94 8.87 21.20
CA ILE A 71 -6.74 8.05 21.03
C ILE A 71 -6.11 8.44 19.70
N THR A 72 -4.88 8.95 19.77
CA THR A 72 -4.04 9.20 18.60
C THR A 72 -3.08 8.04 18.45
N CYS A 73 -2.77 7.66 17.21
CA CYS A 73 -1.77 6.64 16.96
C CYS A 73 -0.59 7.24 16.21
N SER A 74 0.61 6.97 16.70
CA SER A 74 1.84 7.29 16.00
C SER A 74 2.24 6.08 15.17
N CYS A 75 2.31 6.26 13.86
CA CYS A 75 2.74 5.26 12.90
C CYS A 75 4.13 5.64 12.38
N VAL A 76 5.12 4.77 12.58
CA VAL A 76 6.44 4.91 11.96
C VAL A 76 6.51 3.91 10.81
N LEU A 77 6.57 4.43 9.59
CA LEU A 77 6.70 3.69 8.35
C LEU A 77 8.18 3.57 8.04
N SER A 78 8.68 2.35 7.85
CA SER A 78 10.09 2.10 7.55
C SER A 78 10.20 1.29 6.27
N GLU A 79 11.00 1.78 5.34
CA GLU A 79 11.43 1.07 4.13
C GLU A 79 12.68 0.27 4.48
N LEU A 80 12.59 -1.06 4.37
CA LEU A 80 13.66 -1.95 4.85
C LEU A 80 14.82 -2.09 3.86
N GLN A 81 14.60 -1.75 2.58
CA GLN A 81 15.62 -1.81 1.54
C GLN A 81 16.59 -0.62 1.61
N THR A 82 16.06 0.58 1.83
CA THR A 82 16.84 1.83 1.86
C THR A 82 17.20 2.27 3.28
N GLY A 83 16.50 1.76 4.29
CA GLY A 83 16.59 2.25 5.67
C GLY A 83 15.83 3.56 5.92
N ASN A 84 15.11 4.08 4.92
CA ASN A 84 14.32 5.30 5.09
C ASN A 84 13.15 5.07 6.05
N SER A 85 12.84 6.07 6.86
CA SER A 85 11.66 6.03 7.73
C SER A 85 10.90 7.34 7.73
N GLN A 86 9.58 7.25 7.82
CA GLN A 86 8.67 8.38 7.88
C GLN A 86 7.69 8.18 9.03
N ARG A 87 7.52 9.21 9.85
CA ARG A 87 6.53 9.20 10.93
C ARG A 87 5.26 9.91 10.50
N VAL A 88 4.13 9.24 10.69
CA VAL A 88 2.77 9.76 10.42
C VAL A 88 1.94 9.66 11.70
N ILE A 89 1.23 10.73 12.05
CA ILE A 89 0.35 10.74 13.23
C ILE A 89 -1.10 10.63 12.74
N LEU A 90 -1.74 9.49 13.02
CA LEU A 90 -3.12 9.23 12.67
C LEU A 90 -4.04 9.77 13.77
N ARG A 91 -4.84 10.78 13.40
CA ARG A 91 -5.87 11.36 14.27
C ARG A 91 -7.19 10.65 14.02
N LEU A 92 -7.47 9.61 14.81
CA LEU A 92 -8.70 8.84 14.69
C LEU A 92 -9.87 9.53 15.40
N LYS A 93 -10.42 10.59 14.80
CA LYS A 93 -11.63 11.24 15.33
C LYS A 93 -12.91 10.59 14.79
N ASP A 94 -13.01 10.49 13.47
CA ASP A 94 -14.22 10.06 12.75
C ASP A 94 -13.90 8.97 11.72
N PRO A 95 -14.78 7.99 11.45
CA PRO A 95 -14.50 6.88 10.53
C PRO A 95 -14.07 7.35 9.13
N LYS A 96 -14.67 8.42 8.61
CA LYS A 96 -14.27 9.04 7.33
C LYS A 96 -12.85 9.60 7.37
N GLN A 97 -12.45 10.25 8.47
CA GLN A 97 -11.09 10.77 8.63
C GLN A 97 -10.07 9.63 8.80
N ARG A 98 -10.46 8.50 9.41
CA ARG A 98 -9.56 7.35 9.54
C ARG A 98 -9.10 6.84 8.18
N GLN A 99 -10.03 6.76 7.22
CA GLN A 99 -9.71 6.27 5.89
C GLN A 99 -8.75 7.22 5.15
N ILE A 100 -9.02 8.52 5.20
CA ILE A 100 -8.14 9.56 4.62
C ILE A 100 -6.75 9.52 5.26
N GLU A 101 -6.66 9.37 6.58
CA GLU A 101 -5.38 9.31 7.28
C GLU A 101 -4.64 8.00 6.99
N CYS A 102 -5.35 6.89 6.76
CA CYS A 102 -4.75 5.62 6.33
C CYS A 102 -4.25 5.67 4.88
N GLU A 103 -4.84 6.49 4.01
CA GLU A 103 -4.41 6.65 2.62
C GLU A 103 -2.94 7.10 2.52
N LYS A 104 -2.51 8.00 3.41
CA LYS A 104 -1.11 8.45 3.51
C LYS A 104 -0.13 7.30 3.78
N VAL A 105 -0.58 6.29 4.52
CA VAL A 105 0.21 5.09 4.78
C VAL A 105 0.28 4.23 3.51
N TYR A 106 -0.83 4.12 2.78
CA TYR A 106 -0.87 3.36 1.53
C TYR A 106 0.01 3.97 0.44
N GLU A 107 0.00 5.30 0.28
CA GLU A 107 0.89 6.01 -0.66
C GLU A 107 2.37 5.70 -0.41
N PHE A 108 2.79 5.62 0.86
CA PHE A 108 4.14 5.22 1.21
C PHE A 108 4.45 3.80 0.72
N PHE A 109 3.55 2.85 0.96
CA PHE A 109 3.76 1.47 0.52
C PHE A 109 3.67 1.30 -0.99
N ARG A 110 2.83 2.06 -1.71
CA ARG A 110 2.85 2.07 -3.18
C ARG A 110 4.22 2.44 -3.71
N ARG A 111 4.81 3.51 -3.15
CA ARG A 111 6.17 3.95 -3.50
C ARG A 111 7.22 2.89 -3.20
N VAL A 112 7.13 2.24 -2.03
CA VAL A 112 8.11 1.22 -1.59
C VAL A 112 8.03 -0.07 -2.41
N ILE A 113 6.81 -0.52 -2.75
CA ILE A 113 6.62 -1.75 -3.54
C ILE A 113 6.91 -1.47 -5.03
N GLY A 114 6.98 -0.20 -5.44
CA GLY A 114 7.11 0.16 -6.85
C GLY A 114 5.84 -0.12 -7.64
N VAL A 115 4.68 -0.19 -6.98
CA VAL A 115 3.37 -0.17 -7.64
C VAL A 115 3.17 1.25 -8.14
N SER A 116 3.74 1.56 -9.30
CA SER A 116 3.44 2.78 -10.04
C SER A 116 1.96 2.78 -10.41
N GLU A 117 1.28 3.92 -10.27
CA GLU A 117 0.00 4.21 -10.93
C GLU A 117 0.21 4.25 -12.45
N SER A 118 0.47 3.10 -13.05
CA SER A 118 0.73 3.00 -14.48
C SER A 118 0.23 1.68 -15.01
N GLN A 119 -1.06 1.43 -14.82
CA GLN A 119 -1.93 0.79 -15.81
C GLN A 119 -3.36 1.35 -15.68
N VAL A 120 -3.52 2.65 -15.95
CA VAL A 120 -4.66 3.03 -16.80
C VAL A 120 -4.12 2.77 -18.20
N ASP A 121 -4.17 1.52 -18.61
CA ASP A 121 -3.70 1.11 -19.93
C ASP A 121 -4.65 1.74 -20.95
N GLU A 122 -4.04 2.59 -21.76
CA GLU A 122 -4.58 3.24 -22.92
C GLU A 122 -5.09 2.12 -23.85
N SER A 123 -6.36 1.77 -23.69
CA SER A 123 -7.00 0.76 -24.52
C SER A 123 -7.10 1.32 -25.93
N GLN A 124 -6.11 0.95 -26.73
CA GLN A 124 -6.16 0.71 -28.17
C GLN A 124 -7.39 1.29 -28.89
N GLU A 125 -7.18 2.41 -29.56
CA GLU A 125 -7.93 2.73 -30.77
C GLU A 125 -6.93 2.89 -31.93
N THR A 126 -6.25 1.80 -32.28
CA THR A 126 -5.67 1.67 -33.63
C THR A 126 -6.80 1.38 -34.59
N ALA A 127 -7.33 2.44 -35.20
CA ALA A 127 -8.15 2.39 -36.41
C ALA A 127 -7.28 2.77 -37.64
N PRO A 128 -7.66 2.33 -38.84
CA PRO A 128 -6.75 1.66 -39.77
C PRO A 128 -5.98 2.61 -40.69
N VAL A 129 -4.81 2.13 -41.12
CA VAL A 129 -4.00 2.69 -42.19
C VAL A 129 -4.85 2.77 -43.46
N ALA A 130 -5.02 3.99 -43.98
CA ALA A 130 -5.50 4.22 -45.32
C ALA A 130 -4.38 3.87 -46.31
N ASP A 131 -4.69 3.05 -47.32
CA ASP A 131 -4.01 3.17 -48.60
C ASP A 131 -4.99 2.85 -49.73
N ALA A 132 -4.96 3.73 -50.72
CA ALA A 132 -5.76 3.71 -51.93
C ALA A 132 -4.92 3.20 -53.11
N GLU A 133 -5.61 2.85 -54.20
CA GLU A 133 -5.09 2.61 -55.57
C GLU A 133 -4.49 1.21 -55.82
N LEU A 134 -4.68 0.52 -56.95
CA LEU A 134 -5.24 0.77 -58.28
C LEU A 134 -5.54 -0.60 -58.91
N GLY A 135 -6.40 -0.64 -59.93
CA GLY A 135 -6.94 -1.89 -60.51
C GLY A 135 -5.99 -2.69 -61.41
N GLU A 136 -6.42 -3.92 -61.71
CA GLU A 136 -6.15 -4.68 -62.94
C GLU A 136 -7.12 -5.86 -62.98
N PHE A 137 -8.04 -5.87 -63.95
CA PHE A 137 -8.81 -7.06 -64.33
C PHE A 137 -8.44 -7.38 -65.78
N THR A 138 -7.80 -8.53 -65.97
CA THR A 138 -7.40 -9.09 -67.26
C THR A 138 -8.37 -10.19 -67.71
N ASP A 139 -8.54 -10.24 -69.04
CA ASP A 139 -9.17 -11.22 -69.95
C ASP A 139 -10.69 -11.50 -69.84
#